data_AF-A0AAJ3NN75-F1
#
_entry.id   AF-A0AAJ3NN75-F1
#
_cell.length_a   1.000
_cell.length_b   1.000
_cell.length_c   1.000
_cell.angle_alpha   90.00
_cell.angle_beta   90.00
_cell.angle_gamma   90.00
#
_symmetry.space_group_name_H-M   'P 1'
#
loop_
_entity.id
_entity.type
_entity.pdbx_description
1 polymer ?
#
loop_
_entity_poly.entity_id
_entity_poly.type
_entity_poly.pdbx_seq_one_letter_code
_entity_poly.pdbx_strand_id
1 'polypeptide(L)'
;MELAGLTHEHSARSGVARRANAGCERPALGPHPVIVRPEPGHTASPADLSSDDAAAADAADRLQADYFLRLLAQNRRLIDHRIDEYRKAIAAADIKGDAEGARTFRRLALGEERDRQTVDGLIDRLRRRFPRGDGGPLARRAVSAVR
;
A
#
# COMPACT_ATOMS: atom_id res chain seq x y z
N MET A 1 4.98 6.23 -60.12
CA MET A 1 5.92 6.79 -59.14
C MET A 1 5.69 6.03 -57.85
N GLU A 2 6.66 5.21 -57.49
CA GLU A 2 6.80 4.55 -56.18
C GLU A 2 7.29 5.57 -55.13
N LEU A 3 7.11 5.23 -53.84
CA LEU A 3 7.73 5.73 -52.59
C LEU A 3 6.64 5.84 -51.50
N ALA A 4 6.36 4.79 -50.73
CA ALA A 4 7.11 4.24 -49.59
C ALA A 4 6.74 4.90 -48.24
N GLY A 5 6.51 4.05 -47.23
CA GLY A 5 6.75 4.41 -45.83
C GLY A 5 5.59 4.26 -44.85
N LEU A 6 4.97 3.08 -44.73
CA LEU A 6 4.23 2.73 -43.51
C LEU A 6 5.21 2.14 -42.49
N THR A 7 5.23 2.79 -41.33
CA THR A 7 6.10 2.53 -40.20
C THR A 7 5.46 1.53 -39.23
N HIS A 8 6.36 0.78 -38.58
CA HIS A 8 6.26 0.24 -37.22
C HIS A 8 5.46 -1.04 -37.00
N GLU A 9 6.13 -2.18 -37.23
CA GLU A 9 5.72 -3.48 -36.70
C GLU A 9 6.12 -3.67 -35.23
N HIS A 10 5.10 -4.00 -34.45
CA HIS A 10 5.03 -4.87 -33.27
C HIS A 10 6.30 -5.32 -32.52
N SER A 11 6.32 -4.88 -31.26
CA SER A 11 6.77 -5.59 -30.05
C SER A 11 6.37 -7.08 -30.01
N ALA A 12 7.30 -7.97 -29.62
CA ALA A 12 7.16 -8.77 -28.39
C ALA A 12 8.35 -9.71 -28.17
N ARG A 13 8.70 -9.82 -26.90
CA ARG A 13 9.83 -10.58 -26.34
C ARG A 13 9.57 -12.08 -26.44
N SER A 14 10.54 -12.84 -26.96
CA SER A 14 10.56 -14.29 -26.87
C SER A 14 11.08 -14.72 -25.50
N GLY A 15 10.25 -15.45 -24.76
CA GLY A 15 10.61 -16.04 -23.48
C GLY A 15 11.38 -17.34 -23.67
N VAL A 16 12.48 -17.50 -22.93
CA VAL A 16 13.13 -18.79 -22.71
C VAL A 16 13.05 -19.11 -21.23
N ALA A 17 12.19 -20.06 -20.90
CA ALA A 17 12.22 -20.78 -19.65
C ALA A 17 13.42 -21.73 -19.65
N ARG A 18 14.26 -21.67 -18.61
CA ARG A 18 15.01 -22.85 -18.16
C ARG A 18 14.96 -22.96 -16.64
N ARG A 19 14.25 -24.00 -16.23
CA ARG A 19 14.24 -24.63 -14.91
C ARG A 19 15.53 -25.44 -14.77
N ALA A 20 16.18 -25.40 -13.62
CA ALA A 20 17.08 -26.45 -13.18
C ALA A 20 17.03 -26.58 -11.65
N ASN A 21 16.82 -27.82 -11.21
CA ASN A 21 16.64 -28.26 -9.84
C ASN A 21 17.99 -28.56 -9.15
N ALA A 22 17.93 -28.49 -7.82
CA ALA A 22 18.60 -29.35 -6.84
C ALA A 22 20.14 -29.36 -6.72
N GLY A 23 20.59 -29.19 -5.47
CA GLY A 23 21.94 -29.49 -5.01
C GLY A 23 22.06 -29.18 -3.53
N CYS A 24 21.70 -30.16 -2.69
CA CYS A 24 21.85 -30.10 -1.24
C CYS A 24 23.18 -30.78 -0.89
N GLU A 25 24.23 -30.03 -0.53
CA GLU A 25 25.40 -30.59 0.16
C GLU A 25 25.99 -29.59 1.19
N ARG A 26 26.11 -30.09 2.41
CA ARG A 26 26.95 -29.65 3.56
C ARG A 26 27.70 -30.93 4.00
N PRO A 27 28.75 -30.91 4.84
CA PRO A 27 29.67 -29.84 5.27
C PRO A 27 31.17 -30.27 5.36
N ALA A 28 32.14 -29.34 5.42
CA ALA A 28 33.41 -29.52 6.18
C ALA A 28 34.25 -28.21 6.33
N LEU A 29 34.28 -27.71 7.58
CA LEU A 29 35.41 -27.17 8.38
C LEU A 29 36.62 -26.42 7.74
N GLY A 30 36.75 -25.13 8.11
CA GLY A 30 37.99 -24.41 8.49
C GLY A 30 38.59 -23.43 7.47
N PRO A 31 39.37 -22.37 7.85
CA PRO A 31 39.72 -21.84 9.18
C PRO A 31 39.30 -20.36 9.42
N HIS A 32 39.27 -19.95 10.68
CA HIS A 32 38.91 -18.61 11.16
C HIS A 32 39.87 -17.50 10.71
N PRO A 33 39.36 -16.36 10.22
CA PRO A 33 39.99 -15.07 10.45
C PRO A 33 39.45 -14.45 11.73
N VAL A 34 40.37 -14.19 12.67
CA VAL A 34 40.18 -13.32 13.83
C VAL A 34 39.66 -11.97 13.34
N ILE A 35 38.35 -11.74 13.46
CA ILE A 35 37.79 -10.39 13.38
C ILE A 35 37.89 -9.81 14.78
N VAL A 36 38.81 -8.87 14.91
CA VAL A 36 38.96 -7.97 16.04
C VAL A 36 37.59 -7.38 16.37
N ARG A 37 37.14 -7.70 17.58
CA ARG A 37 35.98 -7.17 18.27
C ARG A 37 35.98 -5.62 18.19
N PRO A 38 35.03 -4.97 17.52
CA PRO A 38 34.72 -3.59 17.87
C PRO A 38 34.02 -3.62 19.23
N GLU A 39 34.58 -2.85 20.16
CA GLU A 39 34.04 -2.52 21.47
C GLU A 39 32.53 -2.25 21.44
N PRO A 40 31.75 -2.67 22.46
CA PRO A 40 30.37 -2.27 22.63
C PRO A 40 30.31 -0.82 23.07
N GLY A 41 30.47 0.11 22.12
CA GLY A 41 30.12 1.51 22.28
C GLY A 41 28.61 1.64 22.39
N HIS A 42 28.13 1.70 23.63
CA HIS A 42 26.82 2.21 24.05
C HIS A 42 25.64 1.73 23.18
N THR A 43 25.05 0.59 23.57
CA THR A 43 23.61 0.44 23.41
C THR A 43 22.95 1.60 24.13
N ALA A 44 22.59 2.66 23.41
CA ALA A 44 21.60 3.61 23.86
C ALA A 44 20.36 2.78 24.22
N SER A 45 20.15 2.61 25.52
CA SER A 45 18.95 1.96 26.03
C SER A 45 17.77 2.80 25.54
N PRO A 46 16.74 2.21 24.90
CA PRO A 46 15.53 2.93 24.50
C PRO A 46 14.73 3.49 25.69
N ALA A 47 15.23 3.31 26.92
CA ALA A 47 14.63 3.78 28.16
C ALA A 47 14.80 5.28 28.44
N ASP A 48 15.59 6.01 27.65
CA ASP A 48 15.95 7.42 27.90
C ASP A 48 15.47 8.39 26.81
N LEU A 49 14.47 8.01 26.01
CA LEU A 49 13.74 9.02 25.22
C LEU A 49 13.08 9.96 26.22
N SER A 50 13.48 11.24 26.17
CA SER A 50 12.84 12.26 26.99
C SER A 50 11.33 12.25 26.69
N SER A 51 10.50 12.60 27.68
CA SER A 51 9.04 12.67 27.47
C SER A 51 8.67 13.57 26.29
N ASP A 52 9.53 14.53 25.95
CA ASP A 52 9.36 15.44 24.81
C ASP A 52 9.65 14.74 23.47
N ASP A 53 10.67 13.88 23.41
CA ASP A 53 10.98 13.10 22.20
C ASP A 53 9.88 12.07 21.89
N ALA A 54 9.34 11.42 22.93
CA ALA A 54 8.22 10.50 22.79
C ALA A 54 6.94 11.22 22.31
N ALA A 55 6.66 12.40 22.86
CA ALA A 55 5.53 13.23 22.43
C ALA A 55 5.71 13.74 20.99
N ALA A 56 6.93 14.08 20.58
CA ALA A 56 7.25 14.48 19.21
C ALA A 56 7.07 13.32 18.22
N ALA A 57 7.50 12.11 18.59
CA ALA A 57 7.30 10.90 17.79
C ALA A 57 5.80 10.60 17.60
N ASP A 58 5.00 10.66 18.67
CA ASP A 58 3.54 10.49 18.60
C ASP A 58 2.87 11.55 17.70
N ALA A 59 3.35 12.79 17.73
CA ALA A 59 2.86 13.85 16.86
C ALA A 59 3.20 13.58 15.39
N ALA A 60 4.42 13.11 15.10
CA ALA A 60 4.84 12.72 13.76
C ALA A 60 4.01 11.55 13.23
N ASP A 61 3.77 10.52 14.05
CA ASP A 61 2.92 9.38 13.71
C ASP A 61 1.49 9.80 13.35
N ARG A 62 0.91 10.75 14.10
CA ARG A 62 -0.42 11.32 13.79
C ARG A 62 -0.43 12.06 12.46
N LEU A 63 0.57 12.89 12.19
CA LEU A 63 0.67 13.62 10.91
C LEU A 63 0.79 12.64 9.73
N GLN A 64 1.58 11.58 9.91
CA GLN A 64 1.72 10.52 8.91
C GLN A 64 0.40 9.76 8.71
N ALA A 65 -0.31 9.42 9.79
CA ALA A 65 -1.62 8.78 9.70
C ALA A 65 -2.63 9.65 8.93
N ASP A 66 -2.68 10.95 9.18
CA ASP A 66 -3.55 11.88 8.46
C ASP A 66 -3.19 12.02 6.98
N TYR A 67 -1.90 11.95 6.64
CA TYR A 67 -1.46 11.87 5.25
C TYR A 67 -1.98 10.60 4.57
N PHE A 68 -1.78 9.42 5.19
CA PHE A 68 -2.25 8.16 4.63
C PHE A 68 -3.77 8.09 4.54
N LEU A 69 -4.51 8.64 5.51
CA LEU A 69 -5.97 8.71 5.44
C LEU A 69 -6.44 9.51 4.23
N ARG A 70 -5.80 10.64 3.91
CA ARG A 70 -6.13 11.43 2.71
C ARG A 70 -5.82 10.66 1.42
N LEU A 71 -4.66 10.02 1.36
CA LEU A 71 -4.24 9.22 0.20
C LEU A 71 -5.18 8.02 -0.03
N LEU A 72 -5.52 7.28 1.03
CA LEU A 72 -6.44 6.15 0.96
C LEU A 72 -7.85 6.60 0.58
N ALA A 73 -8.34 7.73 1.10
CA ALA A 73 -9.63 8.28 0.71
C ALA A 73 -9.66 8.68 -0.78
N GLN A 74 -8.57 9.22 -1.32
CA GLN A 74 -8.46 9.50 -2.75
C GLN A 74 -8.47 8.19 -3.56
N ASN A 75 -7.67 7.20 -3.17
CA ASN A 75 -7.63 5.89 -3.82
C ASN A 75 -9.01 5.23 -3.82
N ARG A 76 -9.72 5.27 -2.69
CA ARG A 76 -11.07 4.72 -2.54
C ARG A 76 -12.04 5.27 -3.59
N ARG A 77 -12.00 6.58 -3.84
CA ARG A 77 -12.82 7.25 -4.86
C ARG A 77 -12.45 6.83 -6.28
N LEU A 78 -11.15 6.64 -6.56
CA LEU A 78 -10.70 6.15 -7.86
C LEU A 78 -11.19 4.72 -8.11
N ILE A 79 -11.15 3.86 -7.10
CA ILE A 79 -11.69 2.50 -7.19
C ILE A 79 -13.20 2.54 -7.45
N ASP A 80 -13.96 3.34 -6.69
CA ASP A 80 -15.40 3.47 -6.92
C ASP A 80 -15.71 3.94 -8.35
N HIS A 81 -14.97 4.92 -8.86
CA HIS A 81 -15.11 5.37 -10.24
C HIS A 81 -14.86 4.23 -11.25
N ARG A 82 -13.79 3.44 -11.07
CA ARG A 82 -13.50 2.30 -11.96
C ARG A 82 -14.58 1.22 -11.91
N ILE A 83 -15.13 0.94 -10.73
CA ILE A 83 -16.26 0.02 -10.58
C ILE A 83 -17.46 0.51 -11.39
N ASP A 84 -17.78 1.79 -11.30
CA ASP A 84 -18.90 2.37 -12.04
C ASP A 84 -18.66 2.35 -13.56
N GLU A 85 -17.45 2.62 -14.02
CA GLU A 85 -17.08 2.48 -15.43
C GLU A 85 -17.18 1.03 -15.92
N TYR A 86 -16.74 0.04 -15.13
CA TYR A 86 -16.91 -1.37 -15.49
C TYR A 86 -18.39 -1.78 -15.52
N ARG A 87 -19.24 -1.27 -14.63
CA ARG A 87 -20.69 -1.51 -14.68
C ARG A 87 -21.32 -0.97 -15.96
N LYS A 88 -20.94 0.25 -16.39
CA LYS A 88 -21.37 0.82 -17.67
C LYS A 88 -20.90 -0.03 -18.85
N ALA A 89 -19.64 -0.49 -18.81
CA ALA A 89 -19.07 -1.33 -19.85
C ALA A 89 -19.76 -2.70 -19.95
N ILE A 90 -20.14 -3.31 -18.81
CA ILE A 90 -20.95 -4.54 -18.78
C ILE A 90 -22.28 -4.30 -19.48
N ALA A 91 -23.01 -3.24 -19.13
CA ALA A 91 -24.31 -2.93 -19.75
C ALA A 91 -24.16 -2.70 -21.26
N ALA A 92 -23.11 -1.99 -21.69
CA ALA A 92 -22.83 -1.75 -23.10
C ALA A 92 -22.48 -3.04 -23.86
N ALA A 93 -21.72 -3.96 -23.25
CA ALA A 93 -21.39 -5.24 -23.84
C ALA A 93 -22.62 -6.16 -23.94
N ASP A 94 -23.46 -6.19 -22.90
CA ASP A 94 -24.70 -6.98 -22.89
C ASP A 94 -25.67 -6.48 -23.98
N ILE A 95 -25.81 -5.16 -24.19
CA ILE A 95 -26.62 -4.58 -25.28
C ILE A 95 -26.09 -5.01 -26.66
N LYS A 96 -24.77 -5.12 -26.82
CA LYS A 96 -24.13 -5.53 -28.07
C LYS A 96 -24.14 -7.05 -28.27
N GLY A 97 -24.59 -7.83 -27.30
CA GLY A 97 -24.48 -9.29 -27.30
C GLY A 97 -23.05 -9.81 -27.11
N ASP A 98 -22.12 -8.95 -26.65
CA ASP A 98 -20.73 -9.32 -26.39
C ASP A 98 -20.60 -9.98 -25.01
N ALA A 99 -20.90 -11.28 -24.97
CA ALA A 99 -20.87 -12.05 -23.73
C ALA A 99 -19.45 -12.21 -23.14
N GLU A 100 -18.42 -12.23 -23.98
CA GLU A 100 -17.02 -12.35 -23.54
C GLU A 100 -16.51 -11.05 -22.93
N GLY A 101 -16.79 -9.91 -23.58
CA GLY A 101 -16.52 -8.59 -23.05
C GLY A 101 -17.22 -8.38 -21.70
N ALA A 102 -18.50 -8.73 -21.61
CA ALA A 102 -19.24 -8.64 -20.35
C ALA A 102 -18.62 -9.51 -19.23
N ARG A 103 -18.18 -10.75 -19.54
CA ARG A 103 -17.45 -11.60 -18.57
C ARG A 103 -16.14 -10.97 -18.11
N THR A 104 -15.39 -10.38 -19.04
CA THR A 104 -14.12 -9.71 -18.73
C THR A 104 -14.33 -8.52 -17.79
N PHE A 105 -15.29 -7.65 -18.08
CA PHE A 105 -15.60 -6.51 -17.22
C PHE A 105 -16.12 -6.92 -15.84
N ARG A 106 -16.92 -8.00 -15.74
CA ARG A 106 -17.33 -8.56 -14.43
C ARG A 106 -16.12 -9.00 -13.61
N ARG A 107 -15.14 -9.67 -14.23
CA ARG A 107 -13.90 -10.08 -13.54
C ARG A 107 -13.11 -8.87 -13.03
N LEU A 108 -13.01 -7.81 -13.84
CA LEU A 108 -12.33 -6.58 -13.44
C LEU A 108 -13.05 -5.88 -12.28
N ALA A 109 -14.38 -5.73 -12.35
CA ALA A 109 -15.18 -5.14 -11.29
C ALA A 109 -15.06 -5.91 -9.96
N LEU A 110 -14.98 -7.25 -10.00
CA LEU A 110 -14.73 -8.06 -8.80
C LEU A 110 -13.34 -7.83 -8.20
N GLY A 111 -12.33 -7.58 -9.03
CA GLY A 111 -11.00 -7.18 -8.57
C GLY A 111 -11.04 -5.86 -7.82
N GLU A 112 -11.65 -4.85 -8.43
CA GLU A 112 -11.81 -3.53 -7.81
C GLU A 112 -12.60 -3.58 -6.50
N GLU A 113 -13.64 -4.40 -6.42
CA GLU A 113 -14.41 -4.55 -5.18
C GLU A 113 -13.55 -5.09 -4.04
N ARG A 114 -12.64 -6.02 -4.31
CA ARG A 114 -11.69 -6.55 -3.30
C ARG A 114 -10.67 -5.48 -2.89
N ASP A 115 -10.18 -4.70 -3.84
CA ASP A 115 -9.24 -3.61 -3.55
C ASP A 115 -9.92 -2.55 -2.67
N ARG A 116 -11.18 -2.23 -2.96
CA ARG A 116 -11.93 -1.26 -2.15
C ARG A 116 -12.18 -1.76 -0.74
N GLN A 117 -12.51 -3.04 -0.56
CA GLN A 117 -12.63 -3.67 0.77
C GLN A 117 -11.30 -3.62 1.53
N THR A 118 -10.19 -3.81 0.83
CA THR A 118 -8.84 -3.71 1.40
C THR A 118 -8.56 -2.29 1.87
N VAL A 119 -8.83 -1.29 1.03
CA VAL A 119 -8.65 0.14 1.36
C VAL A 119 -9.53 0.55 2.53
N ASP A 120 -10.80 0.14 2.55
CA ASP A 120 -11.72 0.39 3.68
C ASP A 120 -11.16 -0.19 4.99
N GLY A 121 -10.69 -1.43 4.95
CA GLY A 121 -10.05 -2.07 6.10
C GLY A 121 -8.78 -1.38 6.59
N LEU A 122 -8.03 -0.70 5.71
CA LEU A 122 -6.85 0.10 6.09
C LEU A 122 -7.26 1.44 6.70
N ILE A 123 -8.23 2.13 6.10
CA ILE A 123 -8.80 3.38 6.62
C ILE A 123 -9.32 3.18 8.04
N ASP A 124 -10.10 2.12 8.26
CA ASP A 124 -10.68 1.81 9.57
C ASP A 124 -9.60 1.51 10.61
N ARG A 125 -8.55 0.77 10.24
CA ARG A 125 -7.43 0.49 11.15
C ARG A 125 -6.69 1.76 11.55
N LEU A 126 -6.42 2.66 10.60
CA LEU A 126 -5.77 3.93 10.88
C LEU A 126 -6.63 4.82 11.77
N ARG A 127 -7.93 4.93 11.49
CA ARG A 127 -8.87 5.71 12.31
C ARG A 127 -9.00 5.18 13.74
N ARG A 128 -8.99 3.86 13.92
CA ARG A 128 -9.03 3.23 15.26
C ARG A 128 -7.75 3.48 16.04
N ARG A 129 -6.58 3.44 15.39
CA ARG A 129 -5.28 3.68 16.04
C ARG A 129 -5.04 5.15 16.37
N PHE A 130 -5.48 6.04 15.48
CA PHE A 130 -5.29 7.47 15.59
C PHE A 130 -6.67 8.17 15.54
N PRO A 131 -7.45 8.08 16.63
CA PRO A 131 -8.72 8.79 16.70
C PRO A 131 -8.45 10.29 16.58
N ARG A 132 -9.26 10.97 15.77
CA ARG A 132 -9.24 12.44 15.74
C ARG A 132 -9.69 12.90 17.11
N GLY A 133 -8.81 13.60 17.80
CA GLY A 133 -9.09 14.12 19.13
C GLY A 133 -10.09 15.26 19.01
N ASP A 134 -11.38 14.94 18.91
CA ASP A 134 -12.48 15.91 18.84
C ASP A 134 -12.76 16.54 20.23
N GLY A 135 -11.71 16.72 21.04
CA GLY A 135 -11.79 17.15 22.42
C GLY A 135 -10.60 16.67 23.23
N GLY A 136 -9.42 17.26 22.99
CA GLY A 136 -8.29 17.13 23.91
C GLY A 136 -8.67 17.62 25.33
N PRO A 137 -7.87 17.28 26.37
CA PRO A 137 -8.16 17.59 27.78
C PRO A 137 -8.36 19.08 28.11
N LEU A 138 -8.17 19.99 27.15
CA LEU A 138 -8.47 21.41 27.26
C LEU A 138 -9.96 21.74 27.11
N ALA A 139 -10.77 20.91 26.44
CA ALA A 139 -12.23 21.12 26.35
C ALA A 139 -12.95 20.80 27.68
N ARG A 140 -12.37 19.92 28.52
CA ARG A 140 -12.90 19.62 29.87
C ARG A 140 -12.62 20.70 30.91
N ARG A 141 -11.69 21.63 30.63
CA ARG A 141 -11.21 22.61 31.61
C ARG A 141 -11.92 23.97 31.51
N ALA A 142 -12.73 24.19 30.47
CA ALA A 142 -13.48 25.43 30.26
C ALA A 142 -14.87 25.47 30.93
N VAL A 143 -15.34 24.36 31.53
CA VAL A 143 -16.71 24.26 32.09
C VAL A 143 -16.75 24.41 33.62
N SER A 144 -15.63 24.72 34.28
CA SER A 144 -15.54 24.76 35.75
C SER A 144 -15.17 26.13 36.34
N ALA A 145 -15.37 27.22 35.59
CA ALA A 145 -15.13 28.59 36.08
C ALA A 145 -16.37 29.49 35.89
N VAL A 146 -17.52 29.02 36.33
CA VAL A 146 -18.70 29.85 36.62
C VAL A 146 -19.40 29.25 37.84
N ARG A 147 -18.98 29.65 39.04
CA ARG A 147 -19.84 29.66 40.23
C ARG A 147 -19.33 30.63 41.28
#